data_AF-A0A256WIW8-F1
#
_entry.id   AF-A0A256WIW8-F1
#
_cell.length_a   1.000
_cell.length_b   1.000
_cell.length_c   1.000
_cell.angle_alpha   90.00
_cell.angle_beta   90.00
_cell.angle_gamma   90.00
#
_symmetry.space_group_name_H-M   'P 1'
#
loop_
_entity.id
_entity.type
_entity.pdbx_description
1 polymer ?
#
loop_
_entity_poly.entity_id
_entity_poly.type
_entity_poly.pdbx_seq_one_letter_code
_entity_poly.pdbx_strand_id
1 'polypeptide(L)' 'MDHALLLCKILKKNIKIIVSSPNLEEQTLKKIYLECFKSPQEAVKRALDISGKSKPRVLFFPQPQRTLPVLA' A
#
# COMPACT_ATOMS: atom_id res chain seq x y z
N MET A 1 11.47 -6.47 16.07
CA MET A 1 11.23 -7.23 14.82
C MET A 1 11.58 -6.29 13.68
N ASP A 2 12.42 -6.69 12.73
CA ASP A 2 12.90 -5.81 11.66
C ASP A 2 11.77 -5.48 10.66
N HIS A 3 11.43 -4.19 10.55
CA HIS A 3 10.38 -3.71 9.65
C HIS A 3 10.71 -3.95 8.16
N ALA A 4 11.99 -3.97 7.79
CA ALA A 4 12.41 -4.26 6.43
C ALA A 4 12.08 -5.70 6.04
N LEU A 5 12.31 -6.67 6.94
CA LEU A 5 11.97 -8.08 6.69
C LEU A 5 10.47 -8.30 6.54
N LEU A 6 9.65 -7.58 7.31
CA LEU A 6 8.19 -7.60 7.15
C LEU A 6 7.76 -7.05 5.79
N LEU A 7 8.35 -5.94 5.35
CA LEU A 7 8.08 -5.37 4.03
C LEU A 7 8.46 -6.37 2.92
N CYS A 8 9.65 -6.98 3.01
CA CYS A 8 10.07 -8.03 2.09
C CYS A 8 9.07 -9.20 2.03
N LYS A 9 8.53 -9.64 3.17
CA LYS A 9 7.52 -10.70 3.23
C LYS A 9 6.23 -10.33 2.49
N ILE A 10 5.82 -9.06 2.53
CA ILE A 10 4.66 -8.57 1.78
C ILE A 10 4.97 -8.53 0.29
N LEU A 11 6.11 -7.94 -0.09
CA LEU A 11 6.52 -7.80 -1.50
C LEU A 11 6.69 -9.17 -2.19
N LYS A 12 7.17 -10.20 -1.49
CA LYS A 12 7.26 -11.59 -2.01
C LYS A 12 5.91 -12.18 -2.43
N LYS A 13 4.78 -11.65 -1.93
CA LYS A 13 3.44 -12.08 -2.34
C LYS A 13 2.94 -11.40 -3.62
N ASN A 14 3.82 -10.68 -4.32
CA ASN A 14 3.50 -9.88 -5.51
C ASN A 14 2.41 -8.82 -5.24
N ILE A 15 2.36 -8.32 -4.00
CA ILE A 15 1.47 -7.24 -3.58
C ILE A 15 2.15 -5.92 -3.95
N LYS A 16 1.48 -5.10 -4.75
CA LYS A 16 1.91 -3.73 -5.00
C LYS A 16 1.46 -2.82 -3.86
N ILE A 17 2.40 -2.06 -3.32
CA ILE A 17 2.14 -1.14 -2.22
C ILE A 17 2.22 0.28 -2.77
N ILE A 18 1.11 1.01 -2.62
CA ILE A 18 0.99 2.41 -3.01
C ILE A 18 0.88 3.25 -1.74
N VAL A 19 1.67 4.30 -1.66
CA VAL A 19 1.77 5.17 -0.48
C VAL A 19 1.43 6.61 -0.87
N SER A 20 0.73 7.30 0.03
CA SER A 20 0.60 8.75 -0.04
C SER A 20 0.97 9.35 1.31
N SER A 21 1.98 10.21 1.33
CA SER A 21 2.43 10.91 2.52
C SER A 21 3.05 12.26 2.13
N PRO A 22 2.65 13.37 2.77
CA PRO A 22 3.16 14.69 2.44
C PRO A 22 4.62 14.91 2.88
N ASN A 23 5.10 14.11 3.84
CA ASN A 23 6.38 14.34 4.51
C ASN A 23 7.49 13.39 4.05
N LEU A 24 7.23 12.53 3.07
CA LEU A 24 8.18 11.53 2.61
C LEU A 24 8.65 11.84 1.19
N GLU A 25 9.95 11.74 0.98
CA GLU A 25 10.55 11.91 -0.33
C GLU A 25 10.26 10.69 -1.23
N GLU A 26 9.77 10.97 -2.44
CA GLU A 26 9.44 9.96 -3.44
C GLU A 26 10.65 9.07 -3.79
N GLN A 27 11.85 9.64 -3.86
CA GLN A 27 13.07 8.89 -4.19
C GLN A 27 13.37 7.80 -3.14
N THR A 28 13.15 8.11 -1.86
CA THR A 28 13.36 7.16 -0.77
C THR A 28 12.36 6.03 -0.82
N LEU A 29 11.09 6.33 -1.09
CA LEU A 29 10.02 5.32 -1.23
C LEU A 29 10.24 4.41 -2.44
N LYS A 30 10.72 4.95 -3.56
CA LYS A 30 11.06 4.15 -4.75
C LYS A 30 12.21 3.18 -4.49
N LYS A 31 13.23 3.58 -3.71
CA LYS A 31 14.35 2.70 -3.31
C LYS A 31 13.89 1.46 -2.54
N ILE A 32 12.75 1.55 -1.85
CA ILE A 32 12.14 0.43 -1.11
C ILE A 32 10.94 -0.19 -1.84
N TYR A 33 10.86 -0.02 -3.17
CA TYR A 33 9.88 -0.65 -4.06
C TYR A 33 8.42 -0.23 -3.82
N LEU A 34 8.20 1.01 -3.36
CA LEU A 34 6.87 1.58 -3.15
C LEU A 34 6.55 2.61 -4.23
N GLU A 35 5.29 2.62 -4.70
CA GLU A 35 4.78 3.65 -5.61
C GLU A 35 4.20 4.80 -4.77
N CYS A 36 4.65 6.03 -5.00
CA CYS A 36 4.27 7.20 -4.18
C CYS A 36 3.38 8.17 -4.95
N PHE A 37 2.37 8.71 -4.28
CA PHE A 37 1.49 9.76 -4.80
C PHE A 37 1.31 10.87 -3.77
N LYS A 38 1.11 12.11 -4.25
CA LYS A 38 0.90 13.27 -3.36
C LYS A 38 -0.48 13.30 -2.75
N SER A 39 -1.47 12.72 -3.42
CA SER A 39 -2.86 12.68 -2.99
C SER A 39 -3.34 11.24 -2.74
N PRO A 40 -4.07 10.97 -1.64
CA PRO A 40 -4.73 9.70 -1.42
C PRO A 40 -5.71 9.32 -2.54
N GLN A 41 -6.37 10.31 -3.16
CA GLN A 41 -7.29 10.10 -4.27
C GLN A 41 -6.56 9.55 -5.51
N GLU A 42 -5.40 10.10 -5.84
CA GLU A 42 -4.54 9.60 -6.92
C GLU A 42 -4.04 8.18 -6.64
N ALA A 43 -3.60 7.91 -5.40
CA ALA A 43 -3.15 6.59 -4.97
C ALA A 43 -4.25 5.53 -5.11
N VAL A 44 -5.47 5.85 -4.68
CA VAL A 44 -6.61 4.93 -4.79
C VAL A 44 -6.99 4.71 -6.25
N LYS A 45 -7.06 5.78 -7.07
CA LYS A 45 -7.33 5.66 -8.51
C LYS A 45 -6.33 4.73 -9.18
N ARG A 46 -5.04 4.91 -8.90
CA ARG A 46 -3.97 4.04 -9.39
C ARG A 46 -4.16 2.59 -8.95
N ALA A 47 -4.53 2.36 -7.69
CA ALA A 47 -4.77 1.01 -7.18
C ALA A 47 -5.92 0.30 -7.91
N LEU A 48 -7.00 1.03 -8.20
CA LEU A 48 -8.15 0.51 -8.95
C LEU A 48 -7.77 0.16 -10.39
N ASP A 49 -7.01 1.04 -11.06
CA ASP A 49 -6.54 0.81 -12.43
C ASP A 49 -5.64 -0.43 -12.52
N ILE A 50 -4.69 -0.58 -11.57
CA ILE A 50 -3.78 -1.74 -11.52
C ILE A 50 -4.54 -3.04 -11.22
N SER A 51 -5.65 -2.98 -10.49
CA SER A 51 -6.40 -4.18 -10.13
C SER A 51 -6.93 -4.92 -11.37
N GLY A 52 -7.16 -4.23 -12.50
CA GLY A 52 -7.66 -4.84 -13.74
C GLY A 52 -9.05 -5.50 -13.61
N LYS A 53 -9.76 -5.29 -12.50
CA LYS A 53 -11.08 -5.87 -12.23
C LYS A 53 -12.15 -4.91 -12.73
N SER A 54 -13.20 -5.43 -13.37
CA SER A 54 -14.34 -4.63 -13.83
C SER A 54 -15.14 -3.99 -12.69
N LYS A 55 -15.17 -4.66 -11.52
CA LYS A 55 -15.80 -4.16 -10.27
C LYS A 55 -14.92 -4.51 -9.07
N PRO A 56 -13.86 -3.73 -8.79
CA PRO A 56 -12.98 -3.99 -7.66
C PRO A 56 -13.71 -3.76 -6.33
N ARG A 57 -13.51 -4.68 -5.37
CA ARG A 57 -13.96 -4.50 -3.99
C ARG A 57 -12.83 -3.89 -3.17
N VAL A 58 -13.15 -2.86 -2.39
CA VAL A 58 -12.19 -2.15 -1.55
C VAL A 58 -12.47 -2.50 -0.10
N LEU A 59 -11.43 -2.96 0.60
CA LEU A 59 -11.46 -3.13 2.04
C LEU A 59 -10.82 -1.90 2.68
N PHE A 60 -11.56 -1.22 3.54
CA PHE A 60 -11.14 0.03 4.16
C PHE A 60 -10.78 -0.18 5.63
N PHE A 61 -9.54 0.14 6.00
CA PHE A 61 -9.03 0.09 7.37
C PHE A 61 -8.46 1.46 7.76
N PRO A 62 -9.23 2.34 8.44
CA PRO A 62 -8.77 3.69 8.78
C PRO A 62 -7.70 3.70 9.89
N GLN A 63 -7.71 2.72 10.80
CA GLN A 63 -6.78 2.64 11.94
C GLN A 63 -6.15 1.24 12.04
N PRO A 64 -5.36 0.80 11.04
CA PRO A 64 -4.90 -0.59 10.95
C PRO A 64 -3.98 -0.99 12.11
N GLN A 65 -3.29 -0.03 12.74
CA GLN A 65 -2.43 -0.29 13.91
C GLN A 65 -3.20 -0.59 15.20
N ARG A 66 -4.50 -0.24 15.28
CA ARG A 66 -5.34 -0.43 16.47
C ARG A 66 -6.20 -1.69 16.40
N THR A 67 -6.10 -2.43 15.31
CA THR A 67 -6.98 -3.57 15.01
C THR A 67 -6.14 -4.79 14.66
N LEU A 68 -6.52 -5.95 15.16
CA LEU A 68 -5.96 -7.24 14.74
C LEU A 68 -6.98 -7.94 13.84
N PRO A 69 -6.83 -7.89 12.50
CA PRO A 69 -7.77 -8.54 11.61
C PRO A 69 -7.68 -10.06 11.77
N VAL A 70 -8.83 -10.70 11.95
CA VAL A 70 -8.94 -12.17 11.97
C VAL A 70 -9.40 -12.62 10.59
N LEU A 71 -8.71 -13.61 10.02
CA LEU A 71 -9.19 -14.32 8.85
C LEU A 71 -10.21 -15.34 9.36
N ALA A 72 -11.49 -15.08 9.13
CA ALA A 72 -12.56 -16.05 9.34
C ALA A 72 -12.58 -17.07 8.19
#